data_AF-A0A0B2UYZ5-F1
#
_entry.id   AF-A0A0B2UYZ5-F1
#
_cell.length_a   1.000
_cell.length_b   1.000
_cell.length_c   1.000
_cell.angle_alpha   90.00
_cell.angle_beta   90.00
_cell.angle_gamma   90.00
#
_symmetry.space_group_name_H-M   'P 1'
#
loop_
_entity.id
_entity.type
_entity.pdbx_description
1 polymer ?
#
loop_
_entity_poly.entity_id
_entity_poly.type
_entity_poly.pdbx_seq_one_letter_code
_entity_poly.pdbx_strand_id
1 'polypeptide(L)'
;MAEMNDRRSEMGDAMLGQSDSEKKQTKATKPVRGKSEVIKLTEEAMEENDNEEEMNSIEKKANDALVRQLLGSAQNDAKSKAENDLGTPKSAEEIEEEEFMMELARKPLSYFSTMKELPDAIAEKYYKEVARRWKESEKRIKETEDLLMSVKYEDKSLEEDRLEILGELLDKASQSFEICDEHEHRRIPIGHRIVLETQLMTVFNNAIDLIFKIIAEFDKLKDDQVGVNDERDHRRIPIGHRIVLETQLMTVFNNAIDLIFKIIAEFDKLKDDQVGVNDERDQLRYEIRFCDAVFTEVHEHFLKSYLEMPW
;
A
#
# COMPACT_ATOMS: atom_id res chain seq x y z
N MET A 1 -66.13 19.09 -26.69
CA MET A 1 -65.59 20.46 -26.83
C MET A 1 -64.15 20.27 -27.33
N ALA A 2 -63.79 20.47 -28.61
CA ALA A 2 -63.79 21.73 -29.39
C ALA A 2 -63.10 22.83 -28.55
N GLU A 3 -61.96 23.44 -28.88
CA GLU A 3 -61.42 23.87 -30.18
C GLU A 3 -59.92 24.20 -30.05
N MET A 4 -59.25 24.24 -31.21
CA MET A 4 -57.90 24.78 -31.46
C MET A 4 -57.78 26.26 -31.06
N ASN A 5 -56.58 26.69 -30.64
CA ASN A 5 -55.91 27.76 -31.40
C ASN A 5 -54.40 27.87 -31.14
N ASP A 6 -53.72 28.00 -32.27
CA ASP A 6 -52.31 28.20 -32.55
C ASP A 6 -51.95 29.70 -32.46
N ARG A 7 -50.76 30.03 -31.94
CA ARG A 7 -50.00 31.25 -32.31
C ARG A 7 -48.49 31.05 -32.11
N ARG A 8 -47.82 30.72 -33.21
CA ARG A 8 -46.42 31.04 -33.53
C ARG A 8 -46.21 32.56 -33.71
N SER A 9 -45.06 33.05 -33.26
CA SER A 9 -44.25 34.15 -33.84
C SER A 9 -42.90 34.11 -33.09
N GLU A 10 -41.81 33.51 -33.59
CA GLU A 10 -40.91 33.92 -34.68
C GLU A 10 -40.24 35.31 -34.53
N MET A 11 -38.90 35.22 -34.51
CA MET A 11 -37.84 36.12 -35.00
C MET A 11 -37.34 37.30 -34.15
N GLY A 12 -36.01 37.28 -33.96
CA GLY A 12 -35.16 38.35 -33.44
C GLY A 12 -33.70 37.88 -33.31
N ASP A 13 -33.01 37.85 -34.45
CA ASP A 13 -31.70 37.26 -34.73
C ASP A 13 -30.49 38.20 -34.42
N ALA A 14 -29.29 37.61 -34.45
CA ALA A 14 -27.96 38.19 -34.74
C ALA A 14 -27.10 38.88 -33.65
N MET A 15 -25.96 38.26 -33.32
CA MET A 15 -24.58 38.58 -33.83
C MET A 15 -23.52 37.92 -32.91
N LEU A 16 -22.76 36.91 -33.34
CA LEU A 16 -21.54 36.92 -34.19
C LEU A 16 -20.41 37.83 -33.70
N GLY A 17 -19.28 37.20 -33.35
CA GLY A 17 -17.99 37.82 -33.10
C GLY A 17 -16.87 36.79 -32.96
N GLN A 18 -16.43 36.22 -34.09
CA GLN A 18 -15.09 35.64 -34.25
C GLN A 18 -14.14 36.72 -34.78
N SER A 19 -12.88 36.76 -34.30
CA SER A 19 -11.72 36.91 -35.19
C SER A 19 -10.39 36.65 -34.46
N ASP A 20 -9.58 35.83 -35.10
CA ASP A 20 -8.25 35.34 -34.77
C ASP A 20 -7.09 36.35 -34.94
N SER A 21 -5.95 35.94 -34.35
CA SER A 21 -4.53 36.09 -34.81
C SER A 21 -3.84 37.45 -34.54
N GLU A 22 -2.62 37.53 -34.01
CA GLU A 22 -1.33 37.09 -34.57
C GLU A 22 -0.15 37.22 -33.57
N LYS A 23 0.99 36.66 -34.01
CA LYS A 23 2.25 36.25 -33.33
C LYS A 23 3.27 37.37 -33.01
N LYS A 24 4.35 36.90 -32.33
CA LYS A 24 5.81 37.30 -32.34
C LYS A 24 6.29 38.20 -31.19
N GLN A 25 7.48 38.07 -30.58
CA GLN A 25 8.65 37.15 -30.71
C GLN A 25 9.61 37.36 -29.50
N THR A 26 10.25 36.27 -29.03
CA THR A 26 11.61 36.14 -28.42
C THR A 26 12.11 37.01 -27.25
N LYS A 27 12.60 36.34 -26.18
CA LYS A 27 14.03 36.38 -25.80
C LYS A 27 14.42 35.31 -24.78
N ALA A 28 15.55 34.66 -25.05
CA ALA A 28 16.23 33.69 -24.20
C ALA A 28 16.86 34.37 -22.97
N THR A 29 16.91 33.65 -21.83
CA THR A 29 17.91 33.92 -20.77
C THR A 29 18.26 32.64 -20.04
N LYS A 30 19.53 32.55 -19.66
CA LYS A 30 20.33 31.35 -19.34
C LYS A 30 20.01 30.72 -17.96
N PRO A 31 20.37 29.44 -17.76
CA PRO A 31 20.37 28.79 -16.46
C PRO A 31 21.57 29.23 -15.60
N VAL A 32 21.36 29.45 -14.30
CA VAL A 32 22.42 29.70 -13.32
C VAL A 32 22.95 28.37 -12.77
N ARG A 33 24.27 28.27 -12.85
CA ARG A 33 25.15 27.13 -12.59
C ARG A 33 25.57 27.07 -11.12
N GLY A 34 25.53 25.88 -10.52
CA GLY A 34 26.11 25.55 -9.21
C GLY A 34 26.95 24.28 -9.26
N LYS A 35 28.13 24.40 -9.88
CA LYS A 35 29.38 23.61 -9.78
C LYS A 35 29.34 22.17 -9.21
N SER A 36 29.51 21.18 -10.10
CA SER A 36 30.26 19.94 -9.78
C SER A 36 31.75 20.18 -10.05
N GLU A 37 32.59 19.79 -9.10
CA GLU A 37 34.05 19.84 -9.19
C GLU A 37 34.55 18.41 -9.40
N VAL A 38 35.11 18.14 -10.58
CA VAL A 38 35.83 16.90 -10.91
C VAL A 38 37.31 17.24 -10.85
N ILE A 39 38.01 16.72 -9.85
CA ILE A 39 39.46 16.85 -9.73
C ILE A 39 40.11 15.75 -10.58
N LYS A 40 40.87 16.17 -11.60
CA LYS A 40 41.84 15.35 -12.33
C LYS A 40 43.11 15.23 -11.49
N LEU A 41 43.64 14.03 -11.34
CA LEU A 41 45.03 13.83 -10.93
C LEU A 41 45.83 13.38 -12.15
N THR A 42 46.84 14.18 -12.47
CA THR A 42 47.86 13.97 -13.50
C THR A 42 48.92 13.00 -12.99
N GLU A 43 49.30 12.06 -13.84
CA GLU A 43 50.52 11.26 -13.73
C GLU A 43 51.74 12.16 -13.89
N GLU A 44 52.75 12.02 -13.04
CA GLU A 44 54.14 12.22 -13.45
C GLU A 44 55.16 11.59 -12.48
N ALA A 45 56.15 10.96 -13.12
CA ALA A 45 57.53 10.67 -12.72
C ALA A 45 57.83 9.58 -11.68
N MET A 46 58.27 8.44 -12.22
CA MET A 46 59.10 7.41 -11.59
C MET A 46 60.50 7.95 -11.28
N GLU A 47 60.99 7.71 -10.06
CA GLU A 47 62.40 7.46 -9.79
C GLU A 47 62.51 6.10 -9.09
N GLU A 48 63.16 5.15 -9.79
CA GLU A 48 63.49 3.81 -9.32
C GLU A 48 64.58 3.89 -8.25
N ASN A 49 64.41 3.18 -7.15
CA ASN A 49 65.51 2.89 -6.23
C ASN A 49 65.44 1.43 -5.80
N ASP A 50 66.49 0.70 -6.19
CA ASP A 50 66.69 -0.75 -6.07
C ASP A 50 66.68 -1.21 -4.61
N ASN A 51 65.57 -1.78 -4.13
CA ASN A 51 65.53 -2.58 -2.90
C ASN A 51 64.34 -3.56 -2.86
N GLU A 52 64.00 -4.16 -4.01
CA GLU A 52 62.89 -5.13 -4.11
C GLU A 52 63.13 -6.41 -3.30
N GLU A 53 64.38 -6.86 -3.12
CA GLU A 53 64.66 -8.10 -2.39
C GLU A 53 64.49 -7.96 -0.86
N GLU A 54 64.83 -6.80 -0.29
CA GLU A 54 64.68 -6.54 1.15
C GLU A 54 63.21 -6.29 1.51
N MET A 55 62.47 -5.56 0.67
CA MET A 55 61.02 -5.36 0.79
C MET A 55 60.23 -6.68 0.65
N ASN A 56 60.58 -7.53 -0.32
CA ASN A 56 59.94 -8.84 -0.49
C ASN A 56 60.22 -9.78 0.70
N SER A 57 61.40 -9.70 1.32
CA SER A 57 61.73 -10.47 2.54
C SER A 57 60.92 -9.99 3.75
N ILE A 58 60.73 -8.69 3.90
CA ILE A 58 59.96 -8.08 4.98
C ILE A 58 58.46 -8.34 4.80
N GLU A 59 57.91 -8.18 3.58
CA GLU A 59 56.53 -8.52 3.26
C GLU A 59 56.22 -10.01 3.45
N LYS A 60 57.15 -10.90 3.06
CA LYS A 60 56.96 -12.34 3.25
C LYS A 60 56.97 -12.74 4.72
N LYS A 61 57.82 -12.12 5.54
CA LYS A 61 57.82 -12.34 7.00
C LYS A 61 56.58 -11.75 7.69
N ALA A 62 56.10 -10.59 7.22
CA ALA A 62 54.86 -9.98 7.71
C ALA A 62 53.63 -10.83 7.34
N ASN A 63 53.59 -11.36 6.12
CA ASN A 63 52.52 -12.25 5.66
C ASN A 63 52.55 -13.60 6.38
N ASP A 64 53.72 -14.20 6.62
CA ASP A 64 53.81 -15.45 7.39
C ASP A 64 53.39 -15.26 8.87
N ALA A 65 53.70 -14.10 9.47
CA ALA A 65 53.25 -13.77 10.82
C ALA A 65 51.73 -13.53 10.87
N LEU A 66 51.17 -12.82 9.90
CA LEU A 66 49.73 -12.59 9.77
C LEU A 66 48.96 -13.89 9.50
N VAL A 67 49.49 -14.76 8.64
CA VAL A 67 48.92 -16.08 8.35
C VAL A 67 48.98 -16.99 9.58
N ARG A 68 50.08 -16.99 10.36
CA ARG A 68 50.14 -17.73 11.62
C ARG A 68 49.20 -17.16 12.69
N GLN A 69 49.02 -15.85 12.75
CA GLN A 69 48.05 -15.21 13.63
C GLN A 69 46.61 -15.53 13.23
N LEU A 70 46.28 -15.51 11.94
CA LEU A 70 44.97 -15.88 11.39
C LEU A 70 44.66 -17.37 11.55
N LEU A 71 45.64 -18.25 11.35
CA LEU A 71 45.47 -19.70 11.56
C LEU A 71 45.38 -20.06 13.05
N GLY A 72 46.13 -19.37 13.92
CA GLY A 72 46.08 -19.56 15.37
C GLY A 72 44.78 -19.03 15.99
N SER A 73 44.23 -17.94 15.47
CA SER A 73 42.89 -17.44 15.85
C SER A 73 41.77 -18.31 15.26
N ALA A 74 41.90 -18.79 14.01
CA ALA A 74 40.93 -19.71 13.41
C ALA A 74 40.86 -21.07 14.14
N GLN A 75 41.97 -21.59 14.69
CA GLN A 75 41.95 -22.85 15.47
C GLN A 75 41.38 -22.67 16.89
N ASN A 76 41.53 -21.49 17.49
CA ASN A 76 40.93 -21.17 18.79
C ASN A 76 39.44 -20.79 18.66
N ASP A 77 39.04 -20.16 17.55
CA ASP A 77 37.65 -19.88 17.21
C ASP A 77 36.90 -21.13 16.76
N ALA A 78 37.56 -22.09 16.09
CA ALA A 78 36.96 -23.37 15.73
C ALA A 78 36.77 -24.30 16.95
N LYS A 79 37.68 -24.28 17.93
CA LYS A 79 37.51 -25.05 19.18
C LYS A 79 36.48 -24.42 20.13
N SER A 80 36.42 -23.09 20.21
CA SER A 80 35.41 -22.41 21.04
C SER A 80 34.01 -22.35 20.41
N LYS A 81 33.89 -22.42 19.07
CA LYS A 81 32.59 -22.58 18.38
C LYS A 81 32.08 -24.02 18.35
N ALA A 82 32.95 -25.03 18.36
CA ALA A 82 32.51 -26.43 18.36
C ALA A 82 31.95 -26.89 19.74
N GLU A 83 32.37 -26.27 20.84
CA GLU A 83 31.89 -26.63 22.19
C GLU A 83 30.66 -25.84 22.67
N ASN A 84 30.21 -24.81 21.94
CA ASN A 84 29.04 -23.99 22.29
C ASN A 84 27.86 -24.10 21.32
N ASP A 85 27.91 -25.01 20.33
CA ASP A 85 26.83 -25.21 19.34
C ASP A 85 26.15 -26.59 19.46
N LEU A 86 26.28 -27.26 20.62
CA LEU A 86 25.22 -28.16 21.07
C LEU A 86 24.17 -27.29 21.74
N GLY A 87 23.27 -26.73 20.93
CA GLY A 87 22.05 -26.11 21.41
C GLY A 87 21.44 -26.97 22.50
N THR A 88 21.10 -26.33 23.62
CA THR A 88 20.45 -26.99 24.75
C THR A 88 19.30 -27.84 24.20
N PRO A 89 19.16 -29.12 24.60
CA PRO A 89 18.08 -29.95 24.08
C PRO A 89 16.76 -29.23 24.31
N LYS A 90 15.99 -29.03 23.24
CA LYS A 90 14.69 -28.35 23.34
C LYS A 90 13.86 -29.01 24.43
N SER A 91 13.24 -28.20 25.28
CA SER A 91 12.36 -28.74 26.31
C SER A 91 11.12 -29.39 25.67
N ALA A 92 10.44 -30.28 26.38
CA ALA A 92 9.20 -30.88 25.88
C ALA A 92 8.14 -29.81 25.56
N GLU A 93 8.08 -28.74 26.37
CA GLU A 93 7.19 -27.60 26.15
C GLU A 93 7.54 -26.82 24.88
N GLU A 94 8.83 -26.64 24.58
CA GLU A 94 9.28 -25.99 23.34
C GLU A 94 8.93 -26.82 22.10
N ILE A 95 9.04 -28.16 22.20
CA ILE A 95 8.65 -29.06 21.10
C ILE A 95 7.14 -29.00 20.86
N GLU A 96 6.33 -29.05 21.91
CA GLU A 96 4.87 -28.93 21.81
C GLU A 96 4.44 -27.57 21.23
N GLU A 97 5.11 -26.48 21.64
CA GLU A 97 4.84 -25.15 21.08
C GLU A 97 5.22 -25.06 19.59
N GLU A 98 6.35 -25.64 19.18
CA GLU A 98 6.75 -25.69 17.77
C GLU A 98 5.77 -26.52 16.91
N GLU A 99 5.33 -27.68 17.40
CA GLU A 99 4.33 -28.50 16.72
C GLU A 99 3.01 -27.76 16.55
N PHE A 100 2.56 -27.06 17.60
CA PHE A 100 1.37 -26.22 17.56
C PHE A 100 1.50 -25.09 16.53
N MET A 101 2.64 -24.38 16.52
CA MET A 101 2.89 -23.30 15.56
C MET A 101 2.96 -23.82 14.11
N MET A 102 3.57 -24.99 13.89
CA MET A 102 3.56 -25.64 12.57
C MET A 102 2.16 -26.02 12.12
N GLU A 103 1.29 -26.48 13.02
CA GLU A 103 -0.10 -26.76 12.68
C GLU A 103 -0.86 -25.46 12.34
N LEU A 104 -0.68 -24.40 13.13
CA LEU A 104 -1.30 -23.10 12.89
C LEU A 104 -0.87 -22.48 11.55
N ALA A 105 0.41 -22.59 11.19
CA ALA A 105 0.94 -22.08 9.93
C ALA A 105 0.24 -22.68 8.70
N ARG A 106 -0.29 -23.91 8.80
CA ARG A 106 -1.05 -24.57 7.73
C ARG A 106 -2.51 -24.13 7.63
N LYS A 107 -3.05 -23.44 8.64
CA LYS A 107 -4.46 -23.01 8.64
C LYS A 107 -4.64 -21.76 7.76
N PRO A 108 -5.72 -21.64 6.99
CA PRO A 108 -6.03 -20.42 6.24
C PRO A 108 -6.37 -19.26 7.19
N LEU A 109 -6.30 -18.01 6.71
CA LEU A 109 -6.69 -16.83 7.52
C LEU A 109 -8.13 -16.91 8.03
N SER A 110 -9.04 -17.53 7.27
CA SER A 110 -10.43 -17.73 7.68
C SER A 110 -10.60 -18.59 8.94
N TYR A 111 -9.61 -19.42 9.30
CA TYR A 111 -9.61 -20.19 10.54
C TYR A 111 -9.67 -19.30 11.79
N PHE A 112 -9.10 -18.09 11.71
CA PHE A 112 -9.01 -17.17 12.83
C PHE A 112 -10.29 -16.34 13.05
N SER A 113 -11.26 -16.40 12.12
CA SER A 113 -12.47 -15.56 12.13
C SER A 113 -13.37 -15.75 13.35
N THR A 114 -13.27 -16.89 14.05
CA THR A 114 -14.10 -17.21 15.22
C THR A 114 -13.39 -16.95 16.55
N MET A 115 -12.20 -16.37 16.55
CA MET A 115 -11.36 -16.21 17.75
C MET A 115 -11.67 -14.96 18.58
N LYS A 116 -12.69 -14.18 18.18
CA LYS A 116 -13.05 -12.91 18.81
C LYS A 116 -13.20 -13.01 20.32
N GLU A 117 -13.90 -14.04 20.80
CA GLU A 117 -14.26 -14.20 22.21
C GLU A 117 -13.23 -15.00 23.02
N LEU A 118 -12.03 -15.26 22.46
CA LEU A 118 -10.99 -15.97 23.20
C LEU A 118 -10.41 -15.08 24.32
N PRO A 119 -10.21 -15.63 25.54
CA PRO A 119 -9.43 -14.95 26.57
C PRO A 119 -8.00 -14.64 26.10
N ASP A 120 -7.48 -13.47 26.47
CA ASP A 120 -6.17 -12.99 26.03
C ASP A 120 -5.04 -14.00 26.29
N ALA A 121 -5.03 -14.65 27.46
CA ALA A 121 -4.03 -15.67 27.80
C ALA A 121 -3.97 -16.86 26.82
N ILE A 122 -5.08 -17.17 26.15
CA ILE A 122 -5.14 -18.20 25.09
C ILE A 122 -4.83 -17.56 23.74
N ALA A 123 -5.42 -16.39 23.46
CA ALA A 123 -5.29 -15.69 22.19
C ALA A 123 -3.82 -15.30 21.89
N GLU A 124 -3.01 -14.97 22.91
CA GLU A 124 -1.58 -14.68 22.75
C GLU A 124 -0.82 -15.77 22.00
N LYS A 125 -1.16 -17.05 22.21
CA LYS A 125 -0.53 -18.18 21.50
C LYS A 125 -0.82 -18.15 20.00
N TYR A 126 -2.05 -17.83 19.63
CA TYR A 126 -2.46 -17.72 18.23
C TYR A 126 -1.93 -16.44 17.57
N TYR A 127 -1.84 -15.36 18.35
CA TYR A 127 -1.36 -14.06 17.86
C TYR A 127 0.11 -14.11 17.40
N LYS A 128 0.94 -14.99 17.98
CA LYS A 128 2.32 -15.24 17.49
C LYS A 128 2.34 -15.60 15.99
N GLU A 129 1.40 -16.41 15.53
CA GLU A 129 1.30 -16.79 14.12
C GLU A 129 0.78 -15.64 13.25
N VAL A 130 -0.19 -14.87 13.75
CA VAL A 130 -0.69 -13.66 13.08
C VAL A 130 0.45 -12.65 12.86
N ALA A 131 1.22 -12.36 13.90
CA ALA A 131 2.38 -11.47 13.82
C ALA A 131 3.47 -11.99 12.87
N ARG A 132 3.68 -13.31 12.80
CA ARG A 132 4.59 -13.93 11.83
C ARG A 132 4.13 -13.69 10.39
N ARG A 133 2.82 -13.85 10.11
CA ARG A 133 2.24 -13.62 8.78
C ARG A 133 2.26 -12.15 8.35
N TRP A 134 2.17 -11.21 9.29
CA TRP A 134 2.37 -9.80 8.99
C TRP A 134 3.77 -9.50 8.48
N LYS A 135 4.81 -10.06 9.13
CA LYS A 135 6.20 -9.92 8.65
C LYS A 135 6.42 -10.53 7.27
N GLU A 136 5.77 -11.65 6.98
CA GLU A 136 5.78 -12.22 5.63
C GLU A 136 5.10 -11.31 4.62
N SER A 137 3.94 -10.74 4.99
CA SER A 137 3.19 -9.83 4.14
C SER A 137 3.97 -8.53 3.87
N GLU A 138 4.70 -8.00 4.86
CA GLU A 138 5.58 -6.83 4.71
C GLU A 138 6.68 -7.09 3.67
N LYS A 139 7.28 -8.29 3.69
CA LYS A 139 8.26 -8.70 2.67
C LYS A 139 7.66 -8.70 1.26
N ARG A 140 6.40 -9.10 1.11
CA ARG A 140 5.69 -9.12 -0.18
C ARG A 140 5.50 -7.71 -0.76
N ILE A 141 5.39 -6.67 0.08
CA ILE A 141 5.32 -5.27 -0.41
C ILE A 141 6.55 -4.98 -1.24
N LYS A 142 7.74 -5.17 -0.66
CA LYS A 142 9.00 -4.90 -1.34
C LYS A 142 9.18 -5.73 -2.61
N GLU A 143 8.82 -7.01 -2.57
CA GLU A 143 8.85 -7.88 -3.76
C GLU A 143 7.92 -7.35 -4.87
N THR A 144 6.78 -6.77 -4.50
CA THR A 144 5.82 -6.18 -5.43
C THR A 144 6.32 -4.83 -5.98
N GLU A 145 6.91 -3.98 -5.14
CA GLU A 145 7.56 -2.72 -5.57
C GLU A 145 8.67 -2.99 -6.59
N ASP A 146 9.57 -3.92 -6.27
CA ASP A 146 10.67 -4.33 -7.15
C ASP A 146 10.14 -4.88 -8.48
N LEU A 147 9.05 -5.66 -8.44
CA LEU A 147 8.39 -6.17 -9.63
C LEU A 147 7.83 -5.04 -10.49
N LEU A 148 7.05 -4.12 -9.92
CA LEU A 148 6.46 -2.99 -10.65
C LEU A 148 7.52 -2.09 -11.27
N MET A 149 8.62 -1.80 -10.56
CA MET A 149 9.74 -1.02 -11.07
C MET A 149 10.50 -1.69 -12.22
N SER A 150 10.43 -3.02 -12.33
CA SER A 150 11.13 -3.78 -13.38
C SER A 150 10.40 -3.80 -14.72
N VAL A 151 9.11 -3.47 -14.74
CA VAL A 151 8.27 -3.51 -15.94
C VAL A 151 8.63 -2.37 -16.88
N LYS A 152 8.82 -2.70 -18.16
CA LYS A 152 9.10 -1.73 -19.21
C LYS A 152 7.84 -1.42 -20.00
N TYR A 153 7.62 -0.15 -20.25
CA TYR A 153 6.51 0.37 -21.02
C TYR A 153 6.98 1.53 -21.91
N GLU A 154 6.15 1.89 -22.89
CA GLU A 154 6.40 3.06 -23.74
C GLU A 154 5.71 4.29 -23.13
N ASP A 155 6.31 5.48 -23.30
CA ASP A 155 5.72 6.72 -22.77
C ASP A 155 4.33 6.97 -23.39
N LYS A 156 3.35 7.29 -22.54
CA LYS A 156 1.94 7.54 -22.87
C LYS A 156 1.21 6.33 -23.46
N SER A 157 1.66 5.14 -23.08
CA SER A 157 1.03 3.88 -23.47
C SER A 157 -0.09 3.47 -22.51
N LEU A 158 -0.93 2.52 -22.91
CA LEU A 158 -1.94 1.94 -22.01
C LEU A 158 -1.27 1.12 -20.89
N GLU A 159 -0.08 0.62 -21.14
CA GLU A 159 0.76 -0.05 -20.16
C GLU A 159 1.20 0.90 -19.04
N GLU A 160 1.53 2.14 -19.36
CA GLU A 160 1.87 3.16 -18.36
C GLU A 160 0.69 3.40 -17.40
N ASP A 161 -0.51 3.64 -17.93
CA ASP A 161 -1.75 3.84 -17.15
C ASP A 161 -2.08 2.61 -16.29
N ARG A 162 -1.95 1.40 -16.87
CA ARG A 162 -2.15 0.15 -16.12
C ARG A 162 -1.16 0.00 -14.97
N LEU A 163 0.11 0.37 -15.19
CA LEU A 163 1.13 0.27 -14.16
C LEU A 163 0.90 1.30 -13.04
N GLU A 164 0.44 2.51 -13.38
CA GLU A 164 0.03 3.53 -12.41
C GLU A 164 -1.10 3.02 -11.51
N ILE A 165 -2.16 2.45 -12.10
CA ILE A 165 -3.29 1.85 -11.36
C ILE A 165 -2.84 0.70 -10.46
N LEU A 166 -1.88 -0.13 -10.89
CA LEU A 166 -1.32 -1.19 -10.05
C LEU A 166 -0.51 -0.64 -8.87
N GLY A 167 0.20 0.48 -9.07
CA GLY A 167 0.86 1.22 -8.00
C GLY A 167 -0.15 1.76 -6.98
N GLU A 168 -1.23 2.39 -7.44
CA GLU A 168 -2.31 2.85 -6.56
C GLU A 168 -2.94 1.70 -5.77
N LEU A 169 -3.14 0.54 -6.39
CA LEU A 169 -3.65 -0.66 -5.70
C LEU A 169 -2.70 -1.15 -4.62
N LEU A 170 -1.38 -1.12 -4.86
CA LEU A 170 -0.37 -1.48 -3.86
C LEU A 170 -0.38 -0.52 -2.68
N ASP A 171 -0.45 0.79 -2.94
CA ASP A 171 -0.54 1.82 -1.90
C ASP A 171 -1.78 1.60 -1.03
N LYS A 172 -2.94 1.34 -1.67
CA LYS A 172 -4.18 1.03 -0.96
C LYS A 172 -4.10 -0.25 -0.14
N ALA A 173 -3.51 -1.32 -0.68
CA ALA A 173 -3.31 -2.56 0.06
C ALA A 173 -2.44 -2.31 1.31
N SER A 174 -1.39 -1.51 1.16
CA SER A 174 -0.41 -1.20 2.21
C SER A 174 -1.01 -0.41 3.38
N GLN A 175 -2.14 0.29 3.19
CA GLN A 175 -2.92 0.90 4.29
C GLN A 175 -3.35 -0.11 5.37
N SER A 176 -3.40 -1.40 5.03
CA SER A 176 -3.65 -2.48 6.00
C SER A 176 -2.64 -2.48 7.15
N PHE A 177 -1.39 -2.08 6.90
CA PHE A 177 -0.34 -2.00 7.90
C PHE A 177 -0.53 -0.79 8.82
N GLU A 178 -0.90 0.37 8.27
CA GLU A 178 -1.22 1.56 9.07
C GLU A 178 -2.38 1.30 10.05
N ILE A 179 -3.40 0.56 9.59
CA ILE A 179 -4.54 0.16 10.44
C ILE A 179 -4.09 -0.87 11.50
N CYS A 180 -3.24 -1.83 11.12
CA CYS A 180 -2.67 -2.80 12.05
C CYS A 180 -1.86 -2.12 13.16
N ASP A 181 -1.04 -1.13 12.81
CA ASP A 181 -0.28 -0.32 13.76
C ASP A 181 -1.20 0.48 14.68
N GLU A 182 -2.32 1.03 14.17
CA GLU A 182 -3.33 1.66 15.02
C GLU A 182 -3.89 0.67 16.06
N HIS A 183 -4.19 -0.58 15.66
CA HIS A 183 -4.70 -1.60 16.60
C HIS A 183 -3.72 -1.90 17.73
N GLU A 184 -2.41 -1.90 17.47
CA GLU A 184 -1.39 -2.16 18.49
C GLU A 184 -1.36 -1.09 19.60
N HIS A 185 -1.62 0.16 19.25
CA HIS A 185 -1.62 1.29 20.18
C HIS A 185 -2.95 1.49 20.91
N ARG A 186 -3.94 0.61 20.68
CA ARG A 186 -5.28 0.66 21.28
C ARG A 186 -5.47 -0.48 22.26
N ARG A 187 -6.27 -0.26 23.32
CA ARG A 187 -6.68 -1.32 24.27
C ARG A 187 -7.78 -2.19 23.64
N ILE A 188 -7.40 -3.04 22.70
CA ILE A 188 -8.29 -3.99 22.02
C ILE A 188 -7.95 -5.40 22.52
N PRO A 189 -8.95 -6.23 22.92
CA PRO A 189 -8.71 -7.63 23.28
C PRO A 189 -7.99 -8.40 22.16
N ILE A 190 -7.09 -9.31 22.50
CA ILE A 190 -6.23 -10.00 21.52
C ILE A 190 -7.07 -10.87 20.58
N GLY A 191 -8.13 -11.53 21.10
CA GLY A 191 -9.07 -12.27 20.26
C GLY A 191 -9.73 -11.39 19.18
N HIS A 192 -10.08 -10.14 19.51
CA HIS A 192 -10.61 -9.18 18.55
C HIS A 192 -9.55 -8.77 17.52
N ARG A 193 -8.33 -8.48 17.99
CA ARG A 193 -7.20 -8.14 17.10
C ARG A 193 -6.93 -9.22 16.07
N ILE A 194 -6.89 -10.49 16.50
CA ILE A 194 -6.71 -11.63 15.60
C ILE A 194 -7.73 -11.61 14.46
N VAL A 195 -9.01 -11.42 14.76
CA VAL A 195 -10.07 -11.39 13.74
C VAL A 195 -9.90 -10.20 12.79
N LEU A 196 -9.68 -9.00 13.34
CA LEU A 196 -9.53 -7.78 12.53
C LEU A 196 -8.28 -7.83 11.63
N GLU A 197 -7.14 -8.23 12.19
CA GLU A 197 -5.88 -8.27 11.48
C GLU A 197 -5.85 -9.38 10.42
N THR A 198 -6.48 -10.53 10.67
CA THR A 198 -6.61 -11.59 9.64
C THR A 198 -7.54 -11.18 8.49
N GLN A 199 -8.54 -10.34 8.75
CA GLN A 199 -9.36 -9.72 7.69
C GLN A 199 -8.53 -8.72 6.86
N LEU A 200 -7.76 -7.84 7.51
CA LEU A 200 -6.85 -6.91 6.83
C LEU A 200 -5.83 -7.66 5.95
N MET A 201 -5.18 -8.69 6.48
CA MET A 201 -4.26 -9.53 5.72
C MET A 201 -4.94 -10.25 4.55
N THR A 202 -6.22 -10.61 4.66
CA THR A 202 -6.94 -11.24 3.54
C THR A 202 -7.12 -10.25 2.40
N VAL A 203 -7.53 -9.01 2.70
CA VAL A 203 -7.67 -7.94 1.70
C VAL A 203 -6.31 -7.62 1.06
N PHE A 204 -5.27 -7.44 1.88
CA PHE A 204 -3.91 -7.21 1.42
C PHE A 204 -3.43 -8.33 0.47
N ASN A 205 -3.50 -9.59 0.90
CA ASN A 205 -2.98 -10.71 0.10
C ASN A 205 -3.73 -10.85 -1.23
N ASN A 206 -5.05 -10.66 -1.24
CA ASN A 206 -5.83 -10.69 -2.48
C ASN A 206 -5.41 -9.59 -3.47
N ALA A 207 -5.12 -8.39 -2.98
CA ALA A 207 -4.64 -7.28 -3.81
C ALA A 207 -3.26 -7.57 -4.39
N ILE A 208 -2.33 -8.05 -3.58
CA ILE A 208 -0.99 -8.43 -4.02
C ILE A 208 -1.06 -9.57 -5.06
N ASP A 209 -1.84 -10.62 -4.80
CA ASP A 209 -2.03 -11.74 -5.74
C ASP A 209 -2.61 -11.27 -7.09
N LEU A 210 -3.54 -10.31 -7.06
CA LEU A 210 -4.08 -9.69 -8.26
C LEU A 210 -3.01 -8.93 -9.06
N ILE A 211 -2.15 -8.15 -8.38
CA ILE A 211 -1.02 -7.45 -9.01
C ILE A 211 -0.10 -8.45 -9.71
N PHE A 212 0.34 -9.50 -9.01
CA PHE A 212 1.19 -10.54 -9.60
C PHE A 212 0.55 -11.18 -10.83
N LYS A 213 -0.75 -11.49 -10.75
CA LYS A 213 -1.50 -12.08 -11.87
C LYS A 213 -1.54 -11.14 -13.08
N ILE A 214 -1.80 -9.86 -12.88
CA ILE A 214 -1.86 -8.88 -13.97
C ILE A 214 -0.47 -8.68 -14.58
N ILE A 215 0.58 -8.59 -13.77
CA ILE A 215 1.96 -8.42 -14.25
C ILE A 215 2.46 -9.65 -15.03
N ALA A 216 2.09 -10.86 -14.60
CA ALA A 216 2.41 -12.08 -15.35
C ALA A 216 1.83 -12.08 -16.78
N GLU A 217 0.78 -11.30 -17.01
CA GLU A 217 0.08 -11.17 -18.28
C GLU A 217 0.22 -9.76 -18.90
N PHE A 218 1.20 -8.97 -18.43
CA PHE A 218 1.28 -7.54 -18.72
C PHE A 218 1.33 -7.23 -20.22
N ASP A 219 2.12 -8.01 -20.95
CA ASP A 219 2.38 -7.83 -22.38
C ASP A 219 1.24 -8.24 -23.32
N LYS A 220 0.17 -8.88 -22.80
CA LYS A 220 -0.91 -9.43 -23.64
C LYS A 220 -1.73 -8.39 -24.40
N LEU A 221 -1.69 -7.12 -24.00
CA LEU A 221 -2.55 -6.05 -24.53
C LEU A 221 -1.80 -5.00 -25.37
N LYS A 222 -0.49 -5.19 -25.63
CA LYS A 222 0.37 -4.21 -26.32
C LYS A 222 -0.11 -3.76 -27.70
N ASP A 223 -0.84 -4.62 -28.42
CA ASP A 223 -1.24 -4.37 -29.82
C ASP A 223 -2.76 -4.12 -30.01
N ASP A 224 -3.58 -4.13 -28.95
CA ASP A 224 -5.04 -4.03 -29.05
C ASP A 224 -5.63 -2.74 -28.44
N GLN A 225 -5.22 -1.59 -28.99
CA GLN A 225 -5.74 -0.28 -28.59
C GLN A 225 -7.21 -0.05 -28.99
N VAL A 226 -7.72 -0.79 -29.99
CA VAL A 226 -9.09 -0.62 -30.49
C VAL A 226 -10.09 -1.33 -29.58
N GLY A 227 -9.80 -2.57 -29.14
CA GLY A 227 -10.64 -3.30 -28.20
C GLY A 227 -10.82 -2.58 -26.87
N VAL A 228 -9.74 -1.97 -26.33
CA VAL A 228 -9.77 -1.28 -25.03
C VAL A 228 -10.61 0.01 -25.06
N ASN A 229 -10.58 0.76 -26.16
CA ASN A 229 -11.33 2.02 -26.29
C ASN A 229 -12.81 1.80 -26.64
N ASP A 230 -13.13 0.81 -27.49
CA ASP A 230 -14.52 0.48 -27.85
C ASP A 230 -15.32 0.01 -26.62
N GLU A 231 -14.70 -0.75 -25.70
CA GLU A 231 -15.39 -1.13 -24.46
C GLU A 231 -15.63 0.07 -23.52
N ARG A 232 -14.81 1.12 -23.56
CA ARG A 232 -14.96 2.31 -22.70
C ARG A 232 -16.11 3.20 -23.19
N ASP A 233 -16.26 3.36 -24.50
CA ASP A 233 -17.23 4.29 -25.10
C ASP A 233 -18.67 3.75 -25.13
N HIS A 234 -18.86 2.43 -24.99
CA HIS A 234 -20.18 1.81 -25.01
C HIS A 234 -20.81 1.55 -23.63
N ARG A 235 -20.02 1.63 -22.55
CA ARG A 235 -20.53 1.36 -21.20
C ARG A 235 -21.29 2.56 -20.63
N ARG A 236 -22.56 2.33 -20.26
CA ARG A 236 -23.38 3.28 -19.51
C ARG A 236 -23.98 2.60 -18.29
N ILE A 237 -23.89 3.27 -17.15
CA ILE A 237 -24.49 2.76 -15.92
C ILE A 237 -26.01 2.80 -16.02
N PRO A 238 -26.72 1.69 -15.76
CA PRO A 238 -28.18 1.66 -15.77
C PRO A 238 -28.78 2.72 -14.84
N ILE A 239 -29.83 3.41 -15.31
CA ILE A 239 -30.46 4.49 -14.53
C ILE A 239 -31.00 4.00 -13.18
N GLY A 240 -31.50 2.76 -13.11
CA GLY A 240 -31.94 2.15 -11.85
C GLY A 240 -30.82 2.02 -10.82
N HIS A 241 -29.62 1.62 -11.26
CA HIS A 241 -28.45 1.53 -10.38
C HIS A 241 -28.06 2.92 -9.88
N ARG A 242 -28.01 3.91 -10.78
CA ARG A 242 -27.73 5.30 -10.40
C ARG A 242 -28.68 5.82 -9.33
N ILE A 243 -29.99 5.59 -9.48
CA ILE A 243 -31.00 6.02 -8.50
C ILE A 243 -30.72 5.40 -7.12
N VAL A 244 -30.42 4.10 -7.06
CA VAL A 244 -30.14 3.42 -5.79
C VAL A 244 -28.90 4.02 -5.12
N LEU A 245 -27.81 4.18 -5.87
CA LEU A 245 -26.55 4.72 -5.37
C LEU A 245 -26.68 6.18 -4.91
N GLU A 246 -27.34 7.02 -5.70
CA GLU A 246 -27.61 8.43 -5.36
C GLU A 246 -28.49 8.53 -4.10
N THR A 247 -29.48 7.64 -3.94
CA THR A 247 -30.35 7.60 -2.73
C THR A 247 -29.58 7.17 -1.47
N GLN A 248 -28.66 6.21 -1.58
CA GLN A 248 -27.79 5.82 -0.47
C GLN A 248 -26.91 6.98 0.00
N LEU A 249 -26.28 7.71 -0.94
CA LEU A 249 -25.49 8.91 -0.62
C LEU A 249 -26.34 9.98 0.07
N MET A 250 -27.55 10.25 -0.43
CA MET A 250 -28.46 11.20 0.20
C MET A 250 -28.84 10.80 1.62
N THR A 251 -29.02 9.50 1.89
CA THR A 251 -29.37 9.00 3.22
C THR A 251 -28.24 9.25 4.22
N VAL A 252 -26.99 8.91 3.86
CA VAL A 252 -25.82 9.19 4.72
C VAL A 252 -25.66 10.67 4.96
N PHE A 253 -25.78 11.50 3.91
CA PHE A 253 -25.70 12.95 4.03
C PHE A 253 -26.73 13.50 5.02
N ASN A 254 -28.00 13.12 4.87
CA ASN A 254 -29.06 13.60 5.76
C ASN A 254 -28.84 13.16 7.21
N ASN A 255 -28.48 11.88 7.43
CA ASN A 255 -28.21 11.38 8.78
C ASN A 255 -27.03 12.11 9.45
N ALA A 256 -25.95 12.38 8.71
CA ALA A 256 -24.80 13.11 9.22
C ALA A 256 -25.17 14.56 9.60
N ILE A 257 -25.96 15.23 8.76
CA ILE A 257 -26.46 16.59 9.04
C ILE A 257 -27.38 16.61 10.26
N ASP A 258 -28.29 15.64 10.38
CA ASP A 258 -29.19 15.52 11.53
C ASP A 258 -28.43 15.31 12.84
N LEU A 259 -27.38 14.48 12.81
CA LEU A 259 -26.49 14.28 13.95
C LEU A 259 -25.77 15.57 14.35
N ILE A 260 -25.22 16.32 13.39
CA ILE A 260 -24.57 17.61 13.64
C ILE A 260 -25.54 18.57 14.33
N PHE A 261 -26.77 18.70 13.82
CA PHE A 261 -27.77 19.57 14.44
C PHE A 261 -28.13 19.14 15.85
N LYS A 262 -28.25 17.84 16.11
CA LYS A 262 -28.49 17.31 17.45
C LYS A 262 -27.37 17.67 18.43
N ILE A 263 -26.11 17.48 18.03
CA ILE A 263 -24.94 17.80 18.85
C ILE A 263 -24.89 19.30 19.15
N ILE A 264 -25.07 20.16 18.14
CA ILE A 264 -25.08 21.62 18.32
C ILE A 264 -26.18 22.05 19.30
N ALA A 265 -27.37 21.45 19.22
CA ALA A 265 -28.49 21.76 20.12
C ALA A 265 -28.21 21.38 21.58
N GLU A 266 -27.31 20.42 21.82
CA GLU A 266 -26.99 19.90 23.15
C GLU A 266 -25.57 20.25 23.62
N PHE A 267 -24.83 21.04 22.83
CA PHE A 267 -23.39 21.28 23.00
C PHE A 267 -23.03 21.80 24.40
N ASP A 268 -23.87 22.66 24.97
CA ASP A 268 -23.64 23.25 26.28
C ASP A 268 -23.89 22.27 27.46
N LYS A 269 -24.54 21.13 27.23
CA LYS A 269 -24.90 20.15 28.28
C LYS A 269 -23.69 19.37 28.81
N LEU A 270 -22.61 19.29 28.05
CA LEU A 270 -21.43 18.48 28.37
C LEU A 270 -20.26 19.29 28.97
N LYS A 271 -20.44 20.59 29.25
CA LYS A 271 -19.36 21.51 29.68
C LYS A 271 -18.55 21.05 30.89
N ASP A 272 -19.16 20.28 31.79
CA ASP A 272 -18.51 19.74 32.99
C ASP A 272 -18.47 18.19 33.01
N ASP A 273 -18.85 17.54 31.90
CA ASP A 273 -18.88 16.08 31.77
C ASP A 273 -17.79 15.56 30.84
N GLN A 274 -16.59 15.40 31.39
CA GLN A 274 -15.43 14.91 30.64
C GLN A 274 -15.63 13.49 30.08
N VAL A 275 -16.45 12.66 30.72
CA VAL A 275 -16.75 11.30 30.24
C VAL A 275 -17.68 11.39 29.03
N GLY A 276 -18.79 12.13 29.16
CA GLY A 276 -19.72 12.36 28.06
C GLY A 276 -19.06 13.00 26.83
N VAL A 277 -18.14 13.95 27.01
CA VAL A 277 -17.36 14.54 25.90
C VAL A 277 -16.48 13.49 25.21
N ASN A 278 -15.85 12.57 25.95
CA ASN A 278 -15.03 11.52 25.36
C ASN A 278 -15.89 10.50 24.60
N ASP A 279 -17.05 10.14 25.13
CA ASP A 279 -18.00 9.23 24.49
C ASP A 279 -18.56 9.85 23.20
N GLU A 280 -18.97 11.12 23.22
CA GLU A 280 -19.42 11.85 22.03
C GLU A 280 -18.31 11.94 20.97
N ARG A 281 -17.07 12.23 21.38
CA ARG A 281 -15.91 12.25 20.47
C ARG A 281 -15.70 10.90 19.80
N ASP A 282 -15.81 9.80 20.54
CA ASP A 282 -15.61 8.47 19.99
C ASP A 282 -16.80 8.04 19.10
N GLN A 283 -18.02 8.46 19.42
CA GLN A 283 -19.17 8.33 18.52
C GLN A 283 -18.96 9.12 17.22
N LEU A 284 -18.49 10.37 17.29
CA LEU A 284 -18.19 11.17 16.09
C LEU A 284 -17.13 10.52 15.20
N ARG A 285 -16.10 9.91 15.81
CA ARG A 285 -15.10 9.14 15.05
C ARG A 285 -15.73 7.93 14.37
N TYR A 286 -16.63 7.22 15.05
CA TYR A 286 -17.38 6.12 14.44
C TYR A 286 -18.20 6.62 13.24
N GLU A 287 -18.92 7.72 13.37
CA GLU A 287 -19.78 8.28 12.31
C GLU A 287 -18.95 8.74 11.09
N ILE A 288 -17.77 9.32 11.32
CA ILE A 288 -16.81 9.64 10.24
C ILE A 288 -16.41 8.37 9.49
N ARG A 289 -16.02 7.30 10.21
CA ARG A 289 -15.64 6.03 9.58
C ARG A 289 -16.82 5.34 8.88
N PHE A 290 -18.03 5.48 9.42
CA PHE A 290 -19.24 4.98 8.79
C PHE A 290 -19.51 5.70 7.47
N CYS A 291 -19.37 7.03 7.42
CA CYS A 291 -19.48 7.79 6.18
C CYS A 291 -18.44 7.33 5.15
N ASP A 292 -17.17 7.20 5.55
CA ASP A 292 -16.10 6.70 4.67
C ASP A 292 -16.48 5.33 4.08
N ALA A 293 -16.95 4.39 4.91
CA ALA A 293 -17.33 3.05 4.48
C ALA A 293 -18.46 3.06 3.45
N VAL A 294 -19.52 3.85 3.67
CA VAL A 294 -20.63 3.93 2.71
C VAL A 294 -20.19 4.63 1.41
N PHE A 295 -19.34 5.65 1.48
CA PHE A 295 -18.82 6.30 0.28
C PHE A 295 -17.97 5.34 -0.55
N THR A 296 -17.13 4.54 0.09
CA THR A 296 -16.37 3.47 -0.58
C THR A 296 -17.29 2.42 -1.19
N GLU A 297 -18.27 1.92 -0.46
CA GLU A 297 -19.24 0.92 -0.95
C GLU A 297 -20.02 1.43 -2.17
N VAL A 298 -20.53 2.67 -2.12
CA VAL A 298 -21.24 3.28 -3.26
C VAL A 298 -20.34 3.43 -4.47
N HIS A 299 -19.08 3.86 -4.29
CA HIS A 299 -18.13 3.97 -5.39
C HIS A 299 -17.76 2.59 -5.97
N GLU A 300 -17.61 1.56 -5.13
CA GLU A 300 -17.40 0.20 -5.57
C GLU A 300 -18.59 -0.32 -6.40
N HIS A 301 -19.82 -0.13 -5.93
CA HIS A 301 -21.03 -0.51 -6.65
C HIS A 301 -21.24 0.28 -7.95
N PHE A 302 -20.81 1.54 -7.98
CA PHE A 302 -20.76 2.34 -9.20
C PHE A 302 -19.82 1.71 -10.23
N LEU A 303 -18.59 1.35 -9.81
CA LEU A 303 -17.60 0.70 -10.66
C LEU A 303 -18.08 -0.69 -11.12
N LYS A 304 -18.65 -1.50 -10.23
CA LYS A 304 -19.24 -2.80 -10.59
C LYS A 304 -20.37 -2.65 -11.60
N SER A 305 -21.25 -1.66 -11.42
CA SER A 305 -22.31 -1.37 -12.38
C SER A 305 -21.76 -0.93 -13.74
N TYR A 306 -20.70 -0.12 -13.74
CA TYR A 306 -20.02 0.31 -14.96
C TYR A 306 -19.35 -0.86 -15.68
N LEU A 307 -18.79 -1.81 -14.93
CA LEU A 307 -18.11 -3.01 -15.42
C LEU A 307 -19.06 -4.20 -15.65
N GLU A 308 -20.38 -4.02 -15.50
CA GLU A 308 -21.41 -5.07 -15.61
C GLU A 308 -21.19 -6.26 -14.65
N MET A 309 -20.59 -5.99 -13.49
CA MET A 309 -20.37 -6.95 -12.41
C MET A 309 -21.52 -6.94 -11.39
N PRO A 310 -21.83 -8.10 -10.77
CA PRO A 310 -22.88 -8.18 -9.75
C PRO A 310 -22.46 -7.50 -8.44
N TRP A 311 -23.43 -6.92 -7.75
CA TRP A 311 -23.37 -6.44 -6.37
C TRP A 311 -24.74 -6.52 -5.70
#